data_AF-A0A2A5FDK6-F1
#
_entry.id   AF-A0A2A5FDK6-F1
#
_cell.length_a   1.000
_cell.length_b   1.000
_cell.length_c   1.000
_cell.angle_alpha   90.00
_cell.angle_beta   90.00
_cell.angle_gamma   90.00
#
_symmetry.space_group_name_H-M   'P 1'
#
loop_
_entity.id
_entity.type
_entity.pdbx_description
1 polymer ?
#
loop_
_entity_poly.entity_id
_entity_poly.type
_entity_poly.pdbx_seq_one_letter_code
_entity_poly.pdbx_strand_id
1 'polypeptide(L)'
;MRKLEEKYANELVVIGVHSAKFPNEKETYNVEKAVRRYQLEHPVINDGQFQVWQQYSCRAWPTLMFIDPKGNVVGKHEGEMSFEAFDGLISQMVCEYDADGTLDHKPLPSGYNRPDDTPLSFPGKVLADGPGDRLFIADTNHNRIVVTSLDGALKQVIGSGEEALTDGSLASSAFNHPQGMALDGDTLYVADTGNHAIRRVDLAAGTVETIAGTGDQGHNREGRGPGRTMELCSPFDLLQHEGTLYIAMAGIHQLWSMGLKDGMIGPFAGTGGEAITDGPLATAELAQPCGITTDGLKLYFADSETSSVRSADIDPTGKVRTIVGLDLFVFGDVDGSDHHVRLQHPIGITHYDGVLYITDTYNHKVKRVLPAMRSAFTVLGNGSAGHVDGPASQAQFSEPSGISFANGNMYIADTNNHVIRVAGIESGEVSTLEISGI
;
A
#
# COMPACT_ATOMS: atom_id res chain seq x y z
N MET A 1 1.50 -15.63 7.80
CA MET A 1 2.18 -16.84 7.27
C MET A 1 3.66 -16.90 7.66
N ARG A 2 4.51 -15.90 7.36
CA ARG A 2 5.96 -15.89 7.68
C ARG A 2 6.34 -16.45 9.07
N LYS A 3 5.71 -15.96 10.15
CA LYS A 3 5.93 -16.46 11.52
C LYS A 3 5.71 -17.98 11.69
N LEU A 4 4.76 -18.56 10.95
CA LEU A 4 4.48 -20.01 10.98
C LEU A 4 5.52 -20.79 10.19
N GLU A 5 5.95 -20.26 9.04
CA GLU A 5 6.98 -20.87 8.21
C GLU A 5 8.31 -20.94 8.96
N GLU A 6 8.66 -19.88 9.70
CA GLU A 6 9.83 -19.87 10.58
C GLU A 6 9.70 -20.88 11.73
N LYS A 7 8.52 -20.93 12.38
CA LYS A 7 8.29 -21.82 13.53
C LYS A 7 8.26 -23.30 13.15
N TYR A 8 7.71 -23.62 11.98
CA TYR A 8 7.48 -24.98 11.49
C TYR A 8 8.30 -25.26 10.22
N ALA A 9 9.53 -24.75 10.14
CA ALA A 9 10.34 -24.77 8.92
C ALA A 9 10.66 -26.18 8.40
N ASN A 10 10.58 -27.21 9.25
CA ASN A 10 10.81 -28.60 8.86
C ASN A 10 9.51 -29.38 8.72
N GLU A 11 8.38 -28.85 9.18
CA GLU A 11 7.12 -29.57 9.35
C GLU A 11 6.00 -29.05 8.44
N LEU A 12 6.07 -27.78 8.05
CA LEU A 12 5.05 -27.09 7.27
C LEU A 12 5.62 -26.58 5.95
N VAL A 13 4.90 -26.89 4.88
CA VAL A 13 5.11 -26.26 3.57
C VAL A 13 3.91 -25.40 3.25
N VAL A 14 4.14 -24.11 3.07
CA VAL A 14 3.14 -23.20 2.51
C VAL A 14 3.32 -23.16 1.01
N ILE A 15 2.21 -23.16 0.27
CA ILE A 15 2.20 -22.92 -1.17
C ILE A 15 1.18 -21.80 -1.42
N GLY A 16 1.67 -20.66 -1.90
CA GLY A 16 0.81 -19.56 -2.32
C GLY A 16 0.16 -19.90 -3.66
N VAL A 17 -1.16 -20.09 -3.67
CA VAL A 17 -1.92 -20.22 -4.92
C VAL A 17 -2.49 -18.85 -5.26
N HIS A 18 -1.79 -18.12 -6.11
CA HIS A 18 -2.19 -16.78 -6.52
C HIS A 18 -3.31 -16.86 -7.57
N SER A 19 -4.55 -16.68 -7.14
CA SER A 19 -5.71 -16.58 -8.03
C SER A 19 -6.12 -15.11 -8.17
N ALA A 20 -5.79 -14.52 -9.32
CA ALA A 20 -5.84 -13.08 -9.58
C ALA A 20 -7.27 -12.48 -9.60
N LYS A 21 -7.51 -11.40 -8.83
CA LYS A 21 -8.74 -10.60 -8.92
C LYS A 21 -8.70 -9.72 -10.17
N PHE A 22 -7.61 -9.00 -10.36
CA PHE A 22 -7.41 -8.04 -11.45
C PHE A 22 -6.69 -8.66 -12.65
N PRO A 23 -6.93 -8.17 -13.89
CA PRO A 23 -6.20 -8.61 -15.08
C PRO A 23 -4.68 -8.50 -14.94
N ASN A 24 -4.18 -7.39 -14.39
CA ASN A 24 -2.73 -7.16 -14.17
C ASN A 24 -2.06 -8.29 -13.38
N GLU A 25 -2.78 -8.85 -12.40
CA GLU A 25 -2.27 -9.87 -11.49
C GLU A 25 -2.23 -11.27 -12.12
N LYS A 26 -2.76 -11.46 -13.34
CA LYS A 26 -2.65 -12.72 -14.08
C LYS A 26 -1.29 -12.90 -14.74
N GLU A 27 -0.58 -11.81 -14.97
CA GLU A 27 0.71 -11.82 -15.65
C GLU A 27 1.81 -12.32 -14.70
N THR A 28 2.50 -13.39 -15.09
CA THR A 28 3.56 -14.01 -14.25
C THR A 28 4.64 -13.02 -13.84
N TYR A 29 5.00 -12.07 -14.71
CA TYR A 29 5.97 -11.02 -14.40
C TYR A 29 5.53 -10.17 -13.20
N ASN A 30 4.26 -9.77 -13.14
CA ASN A 30 3.74 -8.95 -12.03
C ASN A 30 3.60 -9.77 -10.74
N VAL A 31 3.21 -11.04 -10.85
CA VAL A 31 3.20 -11.96 -9.70
C VAL A 31 4.61 -12.14 -9.13
N GLU A 32 5.63 -12.32 -9.97
CA GLU A 32 7.02 -12.39 -9.52
C GLU A 32 7.45 -11.12 -8.79
N LYS A 33 7.07 -9.94 -9.33
CA LYS A 33 7.34 -8.65 -8.67
C LYS A 33 6.63 -8.54 -7.33
N ALA A 34 5.37 -8.98 -7.21
CA ALA A 34 4.64 -9.01 -5.94
C ALA A 34 5.27 -9.97 -4.92
N VAL A 35 5.70 -11.17 -5.35
CA VAL A 35 6.44 -12.13 -4.52
C VAL A 35 7.71 -11.50 -3.95
N ARG A 36 8.47 -10.77 -4.78
CA ARG A 36 9.67 -10.05 -4.32
C ARG A 36 9.32 -8.88 -3.40
N ARG A 37 8.28 -8.09 -3.74
CA ARG A 37 7.81 -6.94 -2.96
C ARG A 37 7.37 -7.33 -1.55
N TYR A 38 6.57 -8.40 -1.42
CA TYR A 38 6.13 -8.91 -0.11
C TYR A 38 7.13 -9.89 0.52
N GLN A 39 8.30 -10.08 -0.10
CA GLN A 39 9.37 -10.99 0.30
C GLN A 39 8.83 -12.38 0.71
N LEU A 40 7.99 -12.97 -0.16
CA LEU A 40 7.43 -14.30 0.07
C LEU A 40 8.49 -15.35 -0.26
N GLU A 41 8.89 -16.15 0.73
CA GLU A 41 9.93 -17.17 0.57
C GLU A 41 9.38 -18.55 0.16
N HIS A 42 8.08 -18.77 0.34
CA HIS A 42 7.42 -20.00 -0.08
C HIS A 42 7.17 -20.07 -1.59
N PRO A 43 7.01 -21.29 -2.15
CA PRO A 43 6.58 -21.46 -3.54
C PRO A 43 5.26 -20.77 -3.82
N VAL A 44 5.19 -20.06 -4.95
CA VAL A 44 3.98 -19.41 -5.45
C VAL A 44 3.62 -19.92 -6.83
N ILE A 45 2.36 -20.34 -6.99
CA ILE A 45 1.76 -20.75 -8.26
C ILE A 45 0.93 -19.58 -8.77
N ASN A 46 1.16 -19.17 -10.02
CA ASN A 46 0.26 -18.24 -10.71
C ASN A 46 -0.94 -19.02 -11.29
N ASP A 47 -2.06 -19.02 -10.57
CA ASP A 47 -3.34 -19.61 -10.97
C ASP A 47 -4.26 -18.56 -11.62
N GLY A 48 -3.73 -17.77 -12.57
CA GLY A 48 -4.47 -16.70 -13.26
C GLY A 48 -5.71 -17.15 -14.06
N GLN A 49 -5.88 -18.47 -14.26
CA GLN A 49 -7.05 -19.09 -14.90
C GLN A 49 -7.98 -19.80 -13.91
N PHE A 50 -7.74 -19.68 -12.59
CA PHE A 50 -8.58 -20.23 -11.52
C PHE A 50 -8.76 -21.75 -11.57
N GLN A 51 -7.80 -22.50 -12.12
CA GLN A 51 -7.89 -23.95 -12.21
C GLN A 51 -7.81 -24.59 -10.82
N VAL A 52 -6.83 -24.19 -10.01
CA VAL A 52 -6.66 -24.71 -8.65
C VAL A 52 -7.81 -24.22 -7.78
N TRP A 53 -8.14 -22.93 -7.86
CA TRP A 53 -9.27 -22.33 -7.15
C TRP A 53 -10.58 -23.11 -7.33
N GLN A 54 -10.91 -23.47 -8.58
CA GLN A 54 -12.13 -24.21 -8.91
C GLN A 54 -12.07 -25.67 -8.44
N GLN A 55 -10.94 -26.36 -8.64
CA GLN A 55 -10.76 -27.75 -8.20
C GLN A 55 -10.90 -27.89 -6.68
N TYR A 56 -10.42 -26.90 -5.93
CA TYR A 56 -10.50 -26.87 -4.47
C TYR A 56 -11.78 -26.20 -3.95
N SER A 57 -12.70 -25.76 -4.83
CA SER A 57 -13.96 -25.13 -4.44
C SER A 57 -13.76 -23.93 -3.50
N CYS A 58 -12.76 -23.09 -3.78
CA CYS A 58 -12.52 -21.84 -3.08
C CYS A 58 -13.64 -20.82 -3.39
N ARG A 59 -13.97 -19.96 -2.42
CA ARG A 59 -15.07 -18.99 -2.54
C ARG A 59 -14.76 -17.61 -1.97
N ALA A 60 -13.65 -17.45 -1.27
CA ALA A 60 -13.25 -16.20 -0.65
C ALA A 60 -11.73 -16.03 -0.72
N TRP A 61 -11.29 -14.78 -0.86
CA TRP A 61 -9.89 -14.42 -0.64
C TRP A 61 -9.71 -13.94 0.81
N PRO A 62 -8.67 -14.40 1.54
CA PRO A 62 -7.93 -15.64 1.29
C PRO A 62 -8.77 -16.89 1.62
N THR A 63 -8.40 -18.04 1.07
CA THR A 63 -8.84 -19.37 1.52
C THR A 63 -7.60 -20.20 1.83
N LEU A 64 -7.57 -20.83 3.00
CA LEU A 64 -6.51 -21.71 3.45
C LEU A 64 -6.97 -23.16 3.32
N MET A 65 -6.16 -24.00 2.66
CA MET A 65 -6.40 -25.44 2.54
C MET A 65 -5.33 -26.20 3.30
N PHE A 66 -5.74 -27.10 4.19
CA PHE A 66 -4.83 -27.94 4.97
C PHE A 66 -4.71 -29.32 4.32
N ILE A 67 -3.49 -29.70 3.98
CA ILE A 67 -3.17 -30.95 3.27
C ILE A 67 -2.26 -31.79 4.18
N ASP A 68 -2.62 -33.06 4.39
CA ASP A 68 -1.82 -33.99 5.21
C ASP A 68 -0.60 -34.56 4.45
N PRO A 69 0.34 -35.25 5.13
CA PRO A 69 1.51 -35.86 4.48
C PRO A 69 1.20 -36.92 3.41
N LYS A 70 -0.05 -37.41 3.34
CA LYS A 70 -0.50 -38.38 2.32
C LYS A 70 -1.17 -37.69 1.13
N GLY A 71 -1.29 -36.35 1.16
CA GLY A 71 -1.89 -35.54 0.10
C GLY A 71 -3.41 -35.39 0.21
N ASN A 72 -4.02 -35.72 1.36
CA ASN A 72 -5.46 -35.54 1.57
C ASN A 72 -5.76 -34.14 2.08
N VAL A 73 -6.86 -33.55 1.61
CA VAL A 73 -7.39 -32.32 2.20
C VAL A 73 -8.08 -32.67 3.53
N VAL A 74 -7.55 -32.14 4.63
CA VAL A 74 -8.03 -32.41 6.00
C VAL A 74 -8.73 -31.23 6.64
N GLY A 75 -8.65 -30.04 6.04
CA GLY A 75 -9.35 -28.85 6.51
C GLY A 75 -9.37 -27.72 5.50
N LYS A 76 -10.27 -26.75 5.74
CA LYS A 76 -10.42 -25.51 4.98
C LYS A 76 -10.78 -24.37 5.93
N HIS A 77 -10.21 -23.19 5.72
CA HIS A 77 -10.61 -21.94 6.38
C HIS A 77 -10.78 -20.83 5.35
N GLU A 78 -11.84 -20.03 5.46
CA GLU A 78 -12.10 -18.88 4.58
C GLU A 78 -11.94 -17.59 5.36
N GLY A 79 -11.24 -16.61 4.77
CA GLY A 79 -10.86 -15.36 5.41
C GLY A 79 -9.52 -15.43 6.14
N GLU A 80 -9.14 -14.32 6.73
CA GLU A 80 -7.91 -14.21 7.53
C GLU A 80 -8.00 -15.03 8.82
N MET A 81 -6.86 -15.40 9.38
CA MET A 81 -6.73 -16.15 10.63
C MET A 81 -5.57 -15.59 11.44
N SER A 82 -5.75 -15.46 12.76
CA SER A 82 -4.67 -15.01 13.65
C SER A 82 -3.55 -16.06 13.74
N PHE A 83 -2.35 -15.59 14.08
CA PHE A 83 -1.20 -16.46 14.26
C PHE A 83 -1.47 -17.54 15.31
N GLU A 84 -2.07 -17.19 16.45
CA GLU A 84 -2.29 -18.09 17.60
C GLU A 84 -3.27 -19.21 17.25
N ALA A 85 -4.34 -18.88 16.51
CA ALA A 85 -5.31 -19.87 16.07
C ALA A 85 -4.67 -20.87 15.09
N PHE A 86 -3.87 -20.35 14.16
CA PHE A 86 -3.17 -21.15 13.16
C PHE A 86 -2.09 -22.04 13.80
N ASP A 87 -1.31 -21.47 14.72
CA ASP A 87 -0.27 -22.14 15.47
C ASP A 87 -0.80 -23.32 16.30
N GLY A 88 -1.94 -23.11 16.96
CA GLY A 88 -2.63 -24.15 17.71
C GLY A 88 -3.06 -25.33 16.83
N LEU A 89 -3.52 -25.06 15.60
CA LEU A 89 -3.92 -26.12 14.65
C LEU A 89 -2.70 -26.89 14.13
N ILE A 90 -1.67 -26.19 13.66
CA ILE A 90 -0.49 -26.84 13.08
C ILE A 90 0.28 -27.65 14.12
N SER A 91 0.45 -27.14 15.35
CA SER A 91 1.12 -27.89 16.41
C SER A 91 0.44 -29.24 16.72
N GLN A 92 -0.88 -29.30 16.68
CA GLN A 92 -1.63 -30.55 16.87
C GLN A 92 -1.40 -31.52 15.72
N MET A 93 -1.47 -31.03 14.47
CA MET A 93 -1.23 -31.85 13.27
C MET A 93 0.20 -32.41 13.25
N VAL A 94 1.20 -31.59 13.58
CA VAL A 94 2.60 -32.02 13.66
C VAL A 94 2.75 -33.17 14.67
N CYS A 95 2.22 -32.99 15.89
CA CYS A 95 2.27 -34.01 16.94
C CYS A 95 1.63 -35.34 16.51
N GLU A 96 0.46 -35.27 15.87
CA GLU A 96 -0.27 -36.44 15.35
C GLU A 96 0.54 -37.17 14.27
N TYR A 97 0.99 -36.46 13.23
CA TYR A 97 1.67 -37.08 12.10
C TYR A 97 3.10 -37.55 12.40
N ASP A 98 3.75 -36.95 13.39
CA ASP A 98 5.01 -37.47 13.96
C ASP A 98 4.81 -38.77 14.71
N ALA A 99 3.77 -38.85 15.55
CA ALA A 99 3.44 -40.08 16.27
C ALA A 99 3.12 -41.24 15.31
N ASP A 100 2.50 -40.91 14.18
CA ASP A 100 2.20 -41.86 13.10
C ASP A 100 3.40 -42.16 12.18
N GLY A 101 4.51 -41.42 12.32
CA GLY A 101 5.73 -41.59 11.50
C GLY A 101 5.55 -41.24 10.02
N THR A 102 4.60 -40.35 9.71
CA THR A 102 4.25 -39.97 8.33
C THR A 102 4.82 -38.62 7.90
N LEU A 103 5.27 -37.80 8.83
CA LEU A 103 5.83 -36.48 8.55
C LEU A 103 7.31 -36.58 8.13
N ASP A 104 7.68 -36.01 6.97
CA ASP A 104 9.08 -35.86 6.56
C ASP A 104 9.57 -34.48 7.00
N HIS A 105 10.65 -34.47 7.80
CA HIS A 105 11.26 -33.28 8.37
C HIS A 105 12.37 -32.67 7.50
N LYS A 106 12.56 -33.18 6.28
CA LYS A 106 13.57 -32.63 5.38
C LYS A 106 13.11 -31.26 4.89
N PRO A 107 13.94 -30.22 5.04
CA PRO A 107 13.60 -28.90 4.54
C PRO A 107 13.48 -28.94 3.01
N LEU A 108 12.48 -28.24 2.49
CA LEU A 108 12.40 -27.99 1.06
C LEU A 108 13.49 -27.00 0.63
N PRO A 109 14.13 -27.20 -0.52
CA PRO A 109 15.05 -26.22 -1.07
C PRO A 109 14.34 -24.88 -1.27
N SER A 110 14.90 -23.79 -0.73
CA SER A 110 14.39 -22.46 -1.02
C SER A 110 14.65 -22.10 -2.49
N GLY A 111 13.58 -21.74 -3.20
CA GLY A 111 13.66 -21.16 -4.55
C GLY A 111 13.67 -19.63 -4.54
N TYR A 112 13.68 -19.00 -3.36
CA TYR A 112 13.59 -17.56 -3.23
C TYR A 112 14.91 -16.88 -3.63
N ASN A 113 14.82 -16.00 -4.63
CA ASN A 113 15.91 -15.10 -4.98
C ASN A 113 15.65 -13.75 -4.31
N ARG A 114 16.59 -13.32 -3.47
CA ARG A 114 16.55 -11.98 -2.89
C ARG A 114 16.50 -10.92 -4.00
N PRO A 115 15.81 -9.78 -3.77
CA PRO A 115 15.80 -8.67 -4.72
C PRO A 115 17.21 -8.18 -5.06
N ASP A 116 17.35 -7.58 -6.24
CA ASP A 116 18.61 -6.98 -6.66
C ASP A 116 18.98 -5.80 -5.75
N ASP A 117 20.27 -5.68 -5.44
CA ASP A 117 20.82 -4.55 -4.66
C ASP A 117 20.76 -3.29 -5.54
N THR A 118 19.78 -2.44 -5.27
CA THR A 118 19.44 -1.24 -6.04
C THR A 118 19.37 -0.04 -5.09
N PRO A 119 19.57 1.21 -5.55
CA PRO A 119 19.51 2.39 -4.67
C PRO A 119 18.21 2.51 -3.88
N LEU A 120 17.08 2.14 -4.50
CA LEU A 120 15.77 2.02 -3.88
C LEU A 120 15.23 0.61 -4.15
N SER A 121 14.37 0.11 -3.27
CA SER A 121 13.70 -1.17 -3.42
C SER A 121 12.21 -1.01 -3.17
N PHE A 122 11.43 -1.17 -4.25
CA PHE A 122 9.97 -1.01 -4.25
C PHE A 122 9.50 0.28 -3.54
N PRO A 123 9.96 1.48 -3.98
CA PRO A 123 9.51 2.73 -3.36
C PRO A 123 7.99 2.85 -3.51
N GLY A 124 7.28 2.98 -2.38
CA GLY A 124 5.82 2.92 -2.33
C GLY A 124 5.15 4.30 -2.42
N LYS A 125 5.75 5.31 -1.79
CA LYS A 125 5.21 6.67 -1.77
C LYS A 125 6.33 7.70 -1.89
N VAL A 126 5.98 8.86 -2.42
CA VAL A 126 6.85 10.04 -2.46
C VAL A 126 6.10 11.26 -1.96
N LEU A 127 6.82 12.17 -1.30
CA LEU A 127 6.30 13.45 -0.83
C LEU A 127 7.32 14.53 -1.19
N ALA A 128 6.90 15.51 -2.00
CA ALA A 128 7.76 16.59 -2.46
C ALA A 128 7.49 17.88 -1.67
N ASP A 129 8.55 18.51 -1.20
CA ASP A 129 8.56 19.80 -0.52
C ASP A 129 9.34 20.81 -1.38
N GLY A 130 8.60 21.57 -2.18
CA GLY A 130 9.12 22.61 -3.07
C GLY A 130 9.97 23.67 -2.36
N PRO A 131 9.44 24.36 -1.34
CA PRO A 131 10.18 25.38 -0.59
C PRO A 131 11.46 24.88 0.08
N GLY A 132 11.45 23.66 0.62
CA GLY A 132 12.62 23.06 1.26
C GLY A 132 13.61 22.43 0.29
N ASP A 133 13.27 22.32 -0.99
CA ASP A 133 13.99 21.50 -1.97
C ASP A 133 14.19 20.07 -1.44
N ARG A 134 13.13 19.42 -0.94
CA ARG A 134 13.23 18.06 -0.39
C ARG A 134 12.28 17.13 -1.13
N LEU A 135 12.75 15.94 -1.44
CA LEU A 135 11.90 14.81 -1.84
C LEU A 135 12.08 13.71 -0.81
N PHE A 136 10.99 13.36 -0.12
CA PHE A 136 10.93 12.24 0.79
C PHE A 136 10.42 11.02 0.02
N ILE A 137 11.13 9.91 0.10
CA ILE A 137 10.85 8.66 -0.61
C ILE A 137 10.71 7.56 0.44
N ALA A 138 9.55 6.91 0.48
CA ALA A 138 9.37 5.70 1.27
C ALA A 138 9.98 4.53 0.51
N ASP A 139 11.21 4.18 0.87
CA ASP A 139 11.99 3.09 0.28
C ASP A 139 11.59 1.77 0.93
N THR A 140 10.38 1.32 0.57
CA THR A 140 9.58 0.35 1.33
C THR A 140 10.35 -0.91 1.71
N ASN A 141 10.98 -1.58 0.75
CA ASN A 141 11.64 -2.87 1.00
C ASN A 141 13.04 -2.74 1.59
N HIS A 142 13.58 -1.51 1.67
CA HIS A 142 14.73 -1.21 2.51
C HIS A 142 14.32 -0.65 3.88
N ASN A 143 13.03 -0.65 4.23
CA ASN A 143 12.50 -0.27 5.54
C ASN A 143 13.04 1.08 6.06
N ARG A 144 13.10 2.08 5.17
CA ARG A 144 13.67 3.39 5.45
C ARG A 144 12.99 4.49 4.64
N ILE A 145 13.20 5.74 5.06
CA ILE A 145 12.86 6.93 4.29
C ILE A 145 14.15 7.54 3.73
N VAL A 146 14.20 7.75 2.42
CA VAL A 146 15.29 8.43 1.72
C VAL A 146 14.87 9.87 1.46
N VAL A 147 15.71 10.83 1.83
CA VAL A 147 15.48 12.26 1.59
C VAL A 147 16.53 12.76 0.62
N THR A 148 16.09 13.26 -0.54
CA THR A 148 16.96 13.88 -1.55
C THR A 148 16.59 15.35 -1.74
N SER A 149 17.42 16.11 -2.47
CA SER A 149 16.94 17.30 -3.18
C SER A 149 15.97 16.91 -4.29
N LEU A 150 15.25 17.90 -4.84
CA LEU A 150 14.32 17.69 -5.95
C LEU A 150 15.02 17.28 -7.26
N ASP A 151 16.35 17.42 -7.35
CA ASP A 151 17.20 16.96 -8.46
C ASP A 151 17.95 15.64 -8.17
N GLY A 152 17.73 15.01 -7.00
CA GLY A 152 18.19 13.66 -6.70
C GLY A 152 19.49 13.53 -5.90
N ALA A 153 20.07 14.64 -5.41
CA ALA A 153 21.21 14.56 -4.49
C ALA A 153 20.75 14.09 -3.09
N LEU A 154 21.36 13.04 -2.54
CA LEU A 154 21.02 12.55 -1.20
C LEU A 154 21.27 13.65 -0.15
N LYS A 155 20.26 13.89 0.68
CA LYS A 155 20.34 14.75 1.87
C LYS A 155 20.42 13.94 3.16
N GLN A 156 19.62 12.88 3.25
CA GLN A 156 19.50 12.10 4.49
C GLN A 156 18.87 10.72 4.24
N VAL A 157 19.21 9.76 5.08
CA VAL A 157 18.50 8.48 5.22
C VAL A 157 17.99 8.38 6.65
N ILE A 158 16.74 8.00 6.81
CA ILE A 158 16.04 7.86 8.10
C ILE A 158 15.56 6.42 8.20
N GLY A 159 15.99 5.70 9.22
CA GLY A 159 15.75 4.26 9.37
C GLY A 159 17.04 3.44 9.24
N SER A 160 17.19 2.44 10.09
CA SER A 160 18.30 1.49 10.07
C SER A 160 18.21 0.47 8.92
N GLY A 161 17.00 0.30 8.36
CA GLY A 161 16.67 -0.72 7.36
C GLY A 161 16.25 -2.08 7.93
N GLU A 162 16.28 -2.24 9.25
CA GLU A 162 15.74 -3.40 9.95
C GLU A 162 14.19 -3.34 10.00
N GLU A 163 13.52 -4.49 9.86
CA GLU A 163 12.07 -4.63 10.05
C GLU A 163 11.72 -4.63 11.54
N ALA A 164 11.48 -3.45 12.12
CA ALA A 164 11.12 -3.31 13.53
C ALA A 164 10.38 -2.00 13.84
N LEU A 165 9.70 -1.94 14.99
CA LEU A 165 9.09 -0.74 15.55
C LEU A 165 10.01 -0.10 16.61
N THR A 166 11.19 0.35 16.18
CA THR A 166 12.19 0.96 17.08
C THR A 166 12.18 2.48 16.95
N ASP A 167 11.95 3.19 18.04
CA ASP A 167 12.11 4.64 18.16
C ASP A 167 13.58 5.02 18.37
N GLY A 168 13.98 6.27 18.15
CA GLY A 168 15.34 6.72 18.44
C GLY A 168 15.83 7.87 17.57
N SER A 169 17.14 7.91 17.29
CA SER A 169 17.72 8.84 16.31
C SER A 169 17.32 8.45 14.89
N LEU A 170 17.48 9.37 13.92
CA LEU A 170 17.20 9.07 12.51
C LEU A 170 17.96 7.84 11.97
N ALA A 171 19.16 7.56 12.45
CA ALA A 171 19.96 6.43 11.99
C ALA A 171 19.63 5.10 12.70
N SER A 172 19.09 5.16 13.93
CA SER A 172 18.87 3.99 14.78
C SER A 172 17.41 3.56 14.87
N SER A 173 16.47 4.44 14.50
CA SER A 173 15.06 4.08 14.37
C SER A 173 14.87 3.03 13.29
N ALA A 174 13.83 2.22 13.41
CA ALA A 174 13.49 1.20 12.42
C ALA A 174 12.04 1.38 11.96
N PHE A 175 11.76 0.95 10.73
CA PHE A 175 10.42 0.90 10.12
C PHE A 175 10.14 -0.52 9.64
N ASN A 176 8.92 -0.77 9.18
CA ASN A 176 8.55 -2.02 8.52
C ASN A 176 7.58 -1.69 7.38
N HIS A 177 8.09 -1.77 6.15
CA HIS A 177 7.38 -1.41 4.93
C HIS A 177 6.63 -0.06 5.03
N PRO A 178 7.35 1.06 5.29
CA PRO A 178 6.74 2.38 5.37
C PRO A 178 6.11 2.78 4.03
N GLN A 179 4.99 3.49 4.08
CA GLN A 179 4.26 3.98 2.91
C GLN A 179 4.11 5.51 2.98
N GLY A 180 2.88 6.02 3.05
CA GLY A 180 2.61 7.43 2.87
C GLY A 180 3.11 8.32 3.99
N MET A 181 3.29 9.57 3.63
CA MET A 181 3.93 10.56 4.48
C MET A 181 3.20 11.90 4.40
N ALA A 182 3.26 12.66 5.49
CA ALA A 182 2.76 14.03 5.53
C ALA A 182 3.77 14.93 6.24
N LEU A 183 3.95 16.17 5.76
CA LEU A 183 4.90 17.13 6.32
C LEU A 183 4.15 18.30 6.97
N ASP A 184 4.58 18.68 8.17
CA ASP A 184 4.12 19.86 8.91
C ASP A 184 5.34 20.62 9.44
N GLY A 185 5.80 21.61 8.67
CA GLY A 185 7.06 22.30 8.93
C GLY A 185 8.27 21.36 8.84
N ASP A 186 8.96 21.17 9.97
CA ASP A 186 10.09 20.22 10.10
C ASP A 186 9.69 18.87 10.72
N THR A 187 8.38 18.62 10.87
CA THR A 187 7.86 17.34 11.35
C THR A 187 7.33 16.52 10.19
N LEU A 188 7.93 15.36 9.94
CA LEU A 188 7.44 14.38 8.97
C LEU A 188 6.68 13.27 9.71
N TYR A 189 5.45 13.02 9.30
CA TYR A 189 4.65 11.87 9.74
C TYR A 189 4.77 10.76 8.71
N VAL A 190 4.92 9.52 9.17
CA VAL A 190 5.10 8.33 8.32
C VAL A 190 4.08 7.27 8.70
N ALA A 191 3.35 6.74 7.72
CA ALA A 191 2.56 5.54 7.86
C ALA A 191 3.51 4.33 7.78
N ASP A 192 3.76 3.72 8.91
CA ASP A 192 4.65 2.56 9.04
C ASP A 192 3.79 1.29 8.95
N THR A 193 3.41 0.98 7.71
CA THR A 193 2.28 0.11 7.38
C THR A 193 2.43 -1.30 7.93
N GLY A 194 3.62 -1.90 7.80
CA GLY A 194 3.92 -3.24 8.29
C GLY A 194 4.02 -3.33 9.81
N ASN A 195 4.26 -2.21 10.50
CA ASN A 195 4.18 -2.12 11.96
C ASN A 195 2.79 -1.68 12.46
N HIS A 196 1.83 -1.43 11.55
CA HIS A 196 0.52 -0.89 11.89
C HIS A 196 0.60 0.35 12.81
N ALA A 197 1.50 1.27 12.48
CA ALA A 197 1.82 2.41 13.32
C ALA A 197 1.95 3.72 12.54
N ILE A 198 1.80 4.85 13.23
CA ILE A 198 2.13 6.18 12.74
C ILE A 198 3.36 6.67 13.48
N ARG A 199 4.40 7.05 12.73
CA ARG A 199 5.67 7.55 13.24
C ARG A 199 5.75 9.05 13.05
N ARG A 200 6.31 9.76 14.01
CA ARG A 200 6.67 11.17 13.93
C ARG A 200 8.18 11.29 13.86
N VAL A 201 8.66 11.99 12.85
CA VAL A 201 10.07 12.31 12.64
C VAL A 201 10.24 13.80 12.83
N ASP A 202 10.98 14.19 13.86
CA ASP A 202 11.45 15.56 14.04
C ASP A 202 12.78 15.71 13.28
N LEU A 203 12.73 16.40 12.15
CA LEU A 203 13.90 16.58 11.27
C LEU A 203 14.93 17.53 11.87
N ALA A 204 14.51 18.46 12.73
CA ALA A 204 15.40 19.42 13.37
C ALA A 204 16.12 18.81 14.58
N ALA A 205 15.40 18.05 15.40
CA ALA A 205 15.96 17.33 16.55
C ALA A 205 16.66 16.02 16.16
N GLY A 206 16.35 15.47 14.98
CA GLY A 206 16.93 14.25 14.48
C GLY A 206 16.42 12.99 15.20
N THR A 207 15.12 12.94 15.50
CA THR A 207 14.51 11.86 16.28
C THR A 207 13.25 11.31 15.62
N VAL A 208 13.00 10.02 15.81
CA VAL A 208 11.80 9.31 15.38
C VAL A 208 11.11 8.70 16.59
N GLU A 209 9.80 8.87 16.68
CA GLU A 209 8.99 8.27 17.73
C GLU A 209 7.66 7.72 17.21
N THR A 210 7.11 6.74 17.90
CA THR A 210 5.78 6.21 17.61
C THR A 210 4.71 7.09 18.27
N ILE A 211 3.75 7.58 17.50
CA ILE A 211 2.67 8.46 18.02
C ILE A 211 1.30 7.79 17.99
N ALA A 212 1.10 6.79 17.13
CA ALA A 212 -0.11 5.97 17.12
C ALA A 212 0.17 4.53 16.67
N GLY A 213 -0.68 3.59 17.09
CA GLY A 213 -0.49 2.16 16.84
C GLY A 213 0.21 1.45 18.00
N THR A 214 -0.07 0.16 18.15
CA THR A 214 0.49 -0.72 19.18
C THR A 214 1.66 -1.57 18.66
N GLY A 215 1.86 -1.64 17.34
CA GLY A 215 2.81 -2.54 16.69
C GLY A 215 2.17 -3.83 16.15
N ASP A 216 0.94 -4.12 16.57
CA ASP A 216 0.18 -5.31 16.15
C ASP A 216 -1.02 -4.92 15.28
N GLN A 217 -1.42 -5.83 14.38
CA GLN A 217 -2.56 -5.62 13.50
C GLN A 217 -3.87 -5.62 14.29
N GLY A 218 -4.51 -4.45 14.37
CA GLY A 218 -5.81 -4.27 14.99
C GLY A 218 -6.97 -4.54 14.06
N HIS A 219 -8.12 -4.94 14.61
CA HIS A 219 -9.37 -5.08 13.85
C HIS A 219 -10.48 -4.17 14.38
N ASN A 220 -10.15 -3.28 15.32
CA ASN A 220 -11.11 -2.32 15.86
C ASN A 220 -11.47 -1.26 14.81
N ARG A 221 -12.77 -1.07 14.59
CA ARG A 221 -13.34 -0.15 13.59
C ARG A 221 -14.02 1.07 14.22
N GLU A 222 -13.99 1.16 15.55
CA GLU A 222 -14.75 2.14 16.33
C GLU A 222 -13.92 2.77 17.46
N GLY A 223 -14.45 3.87 18.00
CA GLY A 223 -13.88 4.54 19.16
C GLY A 223 -12.82 5.60 18.81
N ARG A 224 -12.60 6.52 19.75
CA ARG A 224 -11.56 7.53 19.68
C ARG A 224 -10.76 7.51 20.98
N GLY A 225 -9.46 7.42 20.88
CA GLY A 225 -8.57 7.25 22.03
C GLY A 225 -7.17 7.82 21.79
N PRO A 226 -6.31 7.80 22.83
CA PRO A 226 -4.92 8.19 22.70
C PRO A 226 -4.20 7.32 21.66
N GLY A 227 -3.40 7.94 20.79
CA GLY A 227 -2.75 7.26 19.66
C GLY A 227 -2.01 5.98 20.03
N ARG A 228 -1.16 6.02 21.07
CA ARG A 228 -0.31 4.88 21.49
C ARG A 228 -1.07 3.67 22.07
N THR A 229 -2.38 3.79 22.29
CA THR A 229 -3.21 2.69 22.80
C THR A 229 -4.23 2.21 21.76
N MET A 230 -4.35 2.90 20.63
CA MET A 230 -5.27 2.52 19.57
C MET A 230 -4.56 1.54 18.63
N GLU A 231 -5.16 0.37 18.45
CA GLU A 231 -4.73 -0.59 17.42
C GLU A 231 -5.09 -0.02 16.04
N LEU A 232 -4.17 -0.11 15.09
CA LEU A 232 -4.38 0.30 13.70
C LEU A 232 -4.31 -0.91 12.78
N CYS A 233 -4.79 -0.77 11.55
CA CYS A 233 -4.75 -1.83 10.56
C CYS A 233 -4.25 -1.30 9.23
N SER A 234 -2.95 -1.45 9.02
CA SER A 234 -2.26 -1.09 7.77
C SER A 234 -2.57 0.35 7.32
N PRO A 235 -2.17 1.37 8.10
CA PRO A 235 -2.23 2.75 7.62
C PRO A 235 -1.37 2.85 6.37
N PHE A 236 -1.91 3.37 5.28
CA PHE A 236 -1.26 3.33 3.98
C PHE A 236 -0.83 4.72 3.50
N ASP A 237 -1.65 5.75 3.69
CA ASP A 237 -1.31 7.11 3.29
C ASP A 237 -1.76 8.16 4.30
N LEU A 238 -1.05 9.29 4.32
CA LEU A 238 -1.22 10.35 5.30
C LEU A 238 -1.42 11.71 4.63
N LEU A 239 -2.26 12.53 5.25
CA LEU A 239 -2.43 13.92 4.89
C LEU A 239 -2.55 14.77 6.15
N GLN A 240 -1.69 15.77 6.28
CA GLN A 240 -1.87 16.81 7.30
C GLN A 240 -2.72 17.94 6.71
N HIS A 241 -3.71 18.38 7.48
CA HIS A 241 -4.50 19.57 7.18
C HIS A 241 -4.98 20.23 8.48
N GLU A 242 -4.65 21.50 8.68
CA GLU A 242 -5.11 22.34 9.81
C GLU A 242 -4.95 21.68 11.20
N GLY A 243 -3.79 21.06 11.46
CA GLY A 243 -3.50 20.43 12.75
C GLY A 243 -4.18 19.06 12.96
N THR A 244 -4.82 18.53 11.92
CA THR A 244 -5.36 17.16 11.88
C THR A 244 -4.54 16.32 10.90
N LEU A 245 -4.19 15.11 11.31
CA LEU A 245 -3.61 14.10 10.44
C LEU A 245 -4.71 13.13 10.00
N TYR A 246 -5.06 13.15 8.72
CA TYR A 246 -5.96 12.19 8.09
C TYR A 246 -5.16 11.00 7.59
N ILE A 247 -5.75 9.82 7.72
CA ILE A 247 -5.09 8.54 7.52
C ILE A 247 -5.98 7.67 6.63
N ALA A 248 -5.45 7.23 5.51
CA ALA A 248 -6.06 6.19 4.69
C ALA A 248 -5.75 4.83 5.33
N MET A 249 -6.74 4.23 5.99
CA MET A 249 -6.59 2.98 6.74
C MET A 249 -7.03 1.80 5.87
N ALA A 250 -6.08 1.28 5.09
CA ALA A 250 -6.35 0.29 4.05
C ALA A 250 -6.94 -1.01 4.62
N GLY A 251 -6.36 -1.52 5.71
CA GLY A 251 -6.66 -2.86 6.24
C GLY A 251 -8.02 -3.02 6.91
N ILE A 252 -8.72 -1.92 7.19
CA ILE A 252 -10.09 -1.93 7.71
C ILE A 252 -11.03 -1.03 6.91
N HIS A 253 -10.66 -0.67 5.68
CA HIS A 253 -11.50 0.07 4.73
C HIS A 253 -12.13 1.33 5.34
N GLN A 254 -11.30 2.17 5.96
CA GLN A 254 -11.75 3.41 6.62
C GLN A 254 -10.79 4.57 6.35
N LEU A 255 -11.32 5.78 6.45
CA LEU A 255 -10.50 6.97 6.70
C LEU A 255 -10.51 7.25 8.21
N TRP A 256 -9.34 7.48 8.78
CA TRP A 256 -9.15 7.82 10.20
C TRP A 256 -8.62 9.25 10.33
N SER A 257 -8.78 9.86 11.49
CA SER A 257 -8.22 11.17 11.79
C SER A 257 -7.64 11.25 13.20
N MET A 258 -6.49 11.93 13.32
CA MET A 258 -5.78 12.19 14.57
C MET A 258 -5.60 13.69 14.78
N GLY A 259 -6.03 14.20 15.93
CA GLY A 259 -5.68 15.56 16.33
C GLY A 259 -4.22 15.63 16.74
N LEU A 260 -3.41 16.47 16.09
CA LEU A 260 -1.97 16.55 16.38
C LEU A 260 -1.67 17.19 17.75
N LYS A 261 -2.60 18.01 18.25
CA LYS A 261 -2.46 18.69 19.55
C LYS A 261 -2.80 17.80 20.74
N ASP A 262 -3.87 17.01 20.64
CA ASP A 262 -4.36 16.16 21.73
C ASP A 262 -3.95 14.69 21.59
N GLY A 263 -3.46 14.29 20.41
CA GLY A 263 -3.04 12.93 20.13
C GLY A 263 -4.21 11.93 20.03
N MET A 264 -5.44 12.41 19.87
CA MET A 264 -6.63 11.57 19.85
C MET A 264 -6.93 11.10 18.43
N ILE A 265 -6.92 9.78 18.21
CA ILE A 265 -7.13 9.14 16.92
C ILE A 265 -8.39 8.26 16.93
N GLY A 266 -9.06 8.16 15.78
CA GLY A 266 -10.17 7.22 15.56
C GLY A 266 -10.76 7.35 14.15
N PRO A 267 -11.82 6.59 13.84
CA PRO A 267 -12.52 6.66 12.56
C PRO A 267 -13.01 8.08 12.24
N PHE A 268 -12.93 8.42 10.96
CA PHE A 268 -13.45 9.65 10.38
C PHE A 268 -14.55 9.36 9.37
N ALA A 269 -14.33 8.40 8.47
CA ALA A 269 -15.32 7.97 7.49
C ALA A 269 -15.18 6.47 7.20
N GLY A 270 -16.31 5.82 6.90
CA GLY A 270 -16.36 4.38 6.62
C GLY A 270 -16.87 3.55 7.79
N THR A 271 -17.71 2.56 7.52
CA THR A 271 -18.12 1.53 8.50
C THR A 271 -17.07 0.42 8.68
N GLY A 272 -16.11 0.34 7.75
CA GLY A 272 -15.17 -0.78 7.59
C GLY A 272 -15.75 -2.00 6.86
N GLY A 273 -16.97 -1.91 6.33
CA GLY A 273 -17.42 -2.81 5.27
C GLY A 273 -16.67 -2.53 3.96
N GLU A 274 -16.32 -3.58 3.24
CA GLU A 274 -15.63 -3.49 1.94
C GLU A 274 -16.66 -3.36 0.81
N ALA A 275 -16.95 -2.14 0.38
CA ALA A 275 -17.89 -1.85 -0.70
C ALA A 275 -17.72 -0.42 -1.24
N ILE A 276 -18.55 -0.01 -2.20
CA ILE A 276 -18.63 1.36 -2.72
C ILE A 276 -19.99 1.99 -2.41
N THR A 277 -20.21 2.31 -1.14
CA THR A 277 -21.46 2.93 -0.68
C THR A 277 -21.23 4.41 -0.37
N ASP A 278 -21.84 5.30 -1.15
CA ASP A 278 -21.86 6.75 -0.87
C ASP A 278 -22.86 7.08 0.25
N GLY A 279 -22.65 8.21 0.95
CA GLY A 279 -23.55 8.63 2.02
C GLY A 279 -22.83 9.37 3.14
N PRO A 280 -23.53 9.65 4.26
CA PRO A 280 -22.92 10.25 5.45
C PRO A 280 -21.60 9.57 5.83
N LEU A 281 -20.61 10.32 6.31
CA LEU A 281 -19.26 9.80 6.59
C LEU A 281 -19.27 8.49 7.40
N ALA A 282 -20.11 8.43 8.45
CA ALA A 282 -20.19 7.29 9.37
C ALA A 282 -20.86 6.03 8.79
N THR A 283 -21.61 6.14 7.68
CA THR A 283 -22.35 5.01 7.09
C THR A 283 -21.90 4.66 5.67
N ALA A 284 -20.98 5.43 5.10
CA ALA A 284 -20.35 5.09 3.84
C ALA A 284 -19.54 3.79 3.99
N GLU A 285 -19.39 3.06 2.89
CA GLU A 285 -18.50 1.90 2.81
C GLU A 285 -17.43 2.22 1.78
N LEU A 286 -16.20 1.82 2.09
CA LEU A 286 -14.99 2.08 1.33
C LEU A 286 -14.35 0.73 1.03
N ALA A 287 -13.32 0.71 0.20
CA ALA A 287 -12.64 -0.52 -0.17
C ALA A 287 -11.14 -0.25 -0.36
N GLN A 288 -10.41 -0.46 0.74
CA GLN A 288 -8.96 -0.35 0.82
C GLN A 288 -8.45 1.02 0.32
N PRO A 289 -8.76 2.12 1.04
CA PRO A 289 -8.24 3.43 0.68
C PRO A 289 -6.71 3.46 0.86
N CYS A 290 -5.98 3.70 -0.22
CA CYS A 290 -4.50 3.67 -0.22
C CYS A 290 -3.85 5.00 -0.61
N GLY A 291 -4.64 6.02 -0.94
CA GLY A 291 -4.12 7.35 -1.25
C GLY A 291 -5.04 8.43 -0.74
N ILE A 292 -4.50 9.54 -0.25
CA ILE A 292 -5.31 10.67 0.25
C ILE A 292 -4.68 12.03 -0.06
N THR A 293 -5.50 13.01 -0.44
CA THR A 293 -5.10 14.39 -0.69
C THR A 293 -6.26 15.35 -0.40
N THR A 294 -6.06 16.67 -0.55
CA THR A 294 -7.11 17.67 -0.31
C THR A 294 -6.96 18.90 -1.19
N ASP A 295 -8.09 19.54 -1.48
CA ASP A 295 -8.16 20.91 -2.02
C ASP A 295 -8.35 21.99 -0.93
N GLY A 296 -8.29 21.59 0.35
CA GLY A 296 -8.58 22.43 1.51
C GLY A 296 -10.06 22.50 1.90
N LEU A 297 -10.96 21.93 1.11
CA LEU A 297 -12.41 21.87 1.42
C LEU A 297 -12.88 20.43 1.60
N LYS A 298 -12.31 19.50 0.83
CA LYS A 298 -12.63 18.08 0.84
C LYS A 298 -11.35 17.25 0.87
N LEU A 299 -11.48 16.06 1.43
CA LEU A 299 -10.52 14.99 1.23
C LEU A 299 -10.86 14.29 -0.09
N TYR A 300 -9.85 13.94 -0.86
CA TYR A 300 -9.96 13.05 -2.01
C TYR A 300 -9.09 11.83 -1.75
N PHE A 301 -9.58 10.65 -2.11
CA PHE A 301 -8.87 9.42 -1.87
C PHE A 301 -9.02 8.43 -3.02
N ALA A 302 -7.98 7.63 -3.21
CA ALA A 302 -7.99 6.47 -4.09
C ALA A 302 -8.52 5.28 -3.29
N ASP A 303 -9.66 4.74 -3.71
CA ASP A 303 -10.35 3.62 -3.07
C ASP A 303 -10.04 2.36 -3.91
N SER A 304 -8.92 1.72 -3.60
CA SER A 304 -8.17 0.89 -4.55
C SER A 304 -8.94 -0.36 -4.98
N GLU A 305 -9.59 -1.06 -4.05
CA GLU A 305 -10.27 -2.33 -4.34
C GLU A 305 -11.54 -2.15 -5.18
N THR A 306 -12.15 -0.96 -5.16
CA THR A 306 -13.28 -0.58 -6.04
C THR A 306 -12.83 0.11 -7.32
N SER A 307 -11.51 0.25 -7.51
CA SER A 307 -10.92 0.95 -8.65
C SER A 307 -11.54 2.33 -8.88
N SER A 308 -11.67 3.10 -7.80
CA SER A 308 -12.41 4.36 -7.80
C SER A 308 -11.62 5.52 -7.18
N VAL A 309 -12.04 6.73 -7.51
CA VAL A 309 -11.60 7.96 -6.85
C VAL A 309 -12.82 8.61 -6.23
N ARG A 310 -12.71 8.95 -4.96
CA ARG A 310 -13.84 9.40 -4.15
C ARG A 310 -13.44 10.62 -3.33
N SER A 311 -14.45 11.29 -2.79
CA SER A 311 -14.28 12.46 -1.92
C SER A 311 -15.01 12.27 -0.62
N ALA A 312 -14.46 12.81 0.46
CA ALA A 312 -15.12 12.97 1.76
C ALA A 312 -15.10 14.45 2.14
N ASP A 313 -16.23 15.00 2.54
CA ASP A 313 -16.26 16.36 3.09
C ASP A 313 -15.44 16.40 4.40
N ILE A 314 -14.64 17.46 4.61
CA ILE A 314 -13.87 17.65 5.86
C ILE A 314 -14.81 17.90 7.06
N ASP A 315 -15.98 18.51 6.80
CA ASP A 315 -17.04 18.65 7.79
C ASP A 315 -17.48 17.27 8.32
N PRO A 316 -17.40 17.00 9.64
CA PRO A 316 -17.80 15.73 10.23
C PRO A 316 -19.26 15.34 10.01
N THR A 317 -20.12 16.28 9.64
CA THR A 317 -21.54 16.04 9.29
C THR A 317 -21.76 15.84 7.80
N GLY A 318 -20.69 15.92 7.01
CA GLY A 318 -20.70 15.79 5.57
C GLY A 318 -20.82 14.35 5.10
N LYS A 319 -20.39 14.10 3.86
CA LYS A 319 -20.61 12.81 3.20
C LYS A 319 -19.47 12.39 2.28
N VAL A 320 -19.39 11.08 2.07
CA VAL A 320 -18.59 10.46 1.02
C VAL A 320 -19.36 10.49 -0.30
N ARG A 321 -18.66 10.80 -1.39
CA ARG A 321 -19.19 10.77 -2.76
C ARG A 321 -18.19 10.16 -3.73
N THR A 322 -18.67 9.32 -4.62
CA THR A 322 -17.89 8.75 -5.71
C THR A 322 -17.74 9.76 -6.85
N ILE A 323 -16.50 9.97 -7.30
CA ILE A 323 -16.20 10.86 -8.45
C ILE A 323 -16.23 10.01 -9.72
N VAL A 324 -15.37 8.99 -9.79
CA VAL A 324 -15.24 7.99 -10.86
C VAL A 324 -14.98 6.61 -10.27
N GLY A 325 -15.29 5.55 -11.02
CA GLY A 325 -15.27 4.15 -10.55
C GLY A 325 -16.67 3.68 -10.14
N LEU A 326 -16.87 2.35 -10.06
CA LEU A 326 -18.21 1.77 -10.00
C LEU A 326 -18.43 0.68 -8.97
N ASP A 327 -17.52 -0.30 -8.84
CA ASP A 327 -17.72 -1.48 -7.99
C ASP A 327 -16.40 -2.28 -7.84
N LEU A 328 -16.35 -3.22 -6.89
CA LEU A 328 -15.23 -4.12 -6.58
C LEU A 328 -14.74 -4.95 -7.78
N PHE A 329 -15.62 -5.22 -8.75
CA PHE A 329 -15.32 -6.02 -9.94
C PHE A 329 -15.52 -5.28 -11.25
N VAL A 330 -15.64 -3.95 -11.20
CA VAL A 330 -15.82 -3.10 -12.38
C VAL A 330 -14.60 -2.20 -12.55
N PHE A 331 -13.57 -2.80 -13.13
CA PHE A 331 -12.26 -2.21 -13.37
C PHE A 331 -11.86 -2.32 -14.85
N GLY A 332 -10.75 -1.69 -15.23
CA GLY A 332 -10.21 -1.69 -16.59
C GLY A 332 -9.49 -0.38 -16.90
N ASP A 333 -9.26 -0.08 -18.17
CA ASP A 333 -8.54 1.13 -18.60
C ASP A 333 -9.35 1.89 -19.66
N VAL A 334 -10.22 2.80 -19.20
CA VAL A 334 -11.10 3.57 -20.09
C VAL A 334 -11.15 5.02 -19.61
N ASP A 335 -10.73 5.92 -20.48
CA ASP A 335 -10.87 7.37 -20.30
C ASP A 335 -12.30 7.81 -20.65
N GLY A 336 -12.77 8.88 -20.02
CA GLY A 336 -14.11 9.42 -20.29
C GLY A 336 -14.72 10.11 -19.08
N SER A 337 -16.04 10.07 -18.98
CA SER A 337 -16.81 10.66 -17.88
C SER A 337 -17.78 9.68 -17.24
N ASP A 338 -18.16 10.01 -16.00
CA ASP A 338 -19.16 9.33 -15.21
C ASP A 338 -18.88 7.82 -15.12
N HIS A 339 -19.89 7.01 -15.42
CA HIS A 339 -19.88 5.56 -15.30
C HIS A 339 -19.14 4.86 -16.45
N HIS A 340 -18.52 5.60 -17.38
CA HIS A 340 -17.69 5.03 -18.45
C HIS A 340 -16.22 4.92 -18.06
N VAL A 341 -15.77 5.72 -17.09
CA VAL A 341 -14.39 5.67 -16.62
C VAL A 341 -14.08 4.29 -16.04
N ARG A 342 -12.93 3.73 -16.41
CA ARG A 342 -12.37 2.54 -15.77
C ARG A 342 -10.94 2.83 -15.34
N LEU A 343 -10.67 2.48 -14.09
CA LEU A 343 -9.36 2.42 -13.45
C LEU A 343 -9.10 0.97 -13.02
N GLN A 344 -7.88 0.67 -12.59
CA GLN A 344 -7.49 -0.63 -12.06
C GLN A 344 -6.56 -0.42 -10.86
N HIS A 345 -7.12 -0.65 -9.67
CA HIS A 345 -6.41 -0.58 -8.40
C HIS A 345 -5.53 0.69 -8.24
N PRO A 346 -6.09 1.91 -8.37
CA PRO A 346 -5.31 3.14 -8.22
C PRO A 346 -4.84 3.31 -6.77
N ILE A 347 -3.59 3.76 -6.57
CA ILE A 347 -3.00 3.90 -5.23
C ILE A 347 -2.58 5.34 -4.92
N GLY A 348 -1.76 5.95 -5.78
CA GLY A 348 -1.27 7.31 -5.60
C GLY A 348 -2.33 8.33 -5.99
N ILE A 349 -2.46 9.41 -5.23
CA ILE A 349 -3.30 10.55 -5.56
C ILE A 349 -2.68 11.84 -5.05
N THR A 350 -2.69 12.90 -5.86
CA THR A 350 -2.28 14.24 -5.44
C THR A 350 -3.16 15.29 -6.09
N HIS A 351 -3.45 16.36 -5.36
CA HIS A 351 -4.21 17.50 -5.86
C HIS A 351 -3.25 18.61 -6.30
N TYR A 352 -3.47 19.13 -7.51
CA TYR A 352 -2.77 20.30 -8.02
C TYR A 352 -3.71 21.13 -8.91
N ASP A 353 -3.86 22.42 -8.57
CA ASP A 353 -4.62 23.41 -9.35
C ASP A 353 -6.05 22.96 -9.74
N GLY A 354 -6.80 22.40 -8.79
CA GLY A 354 -8.17 21.93 -9.00
C GLY A 354 -8.30 20.59 -9.73
N VAL A 355 -7.17 19.96 -10.07
CA VAL A 355 -7.09 18.66 -10.74
C VAL A 355 -6.52 17.63 -9.77
N LEU A 356 -7.05 16.41 -9.81
CA LEU A 356 -6.44 15.28 -9.13
C LEU A 356 -5.59 14.50 -10.12
N TYR A 357 -4.38 14.14 -9.75
CA TYR A 357 -3.53 13.22 -10.50
C TYR A 357 -3.42 11.93 -9.72
N ILE A 358 -3.74 10.82 -10.36
CA ILE A 358 -3.69 9.50 -9.76
C ILE A 358 -2.68 8.62 -10.47
N THR A 359 -2.05 7.72 -9.72
CA THR A 359 -1.42 6.56 -10.32
C THR A 359 -2.48 5.47 -10.46
N ASP A 360 -2.85 5.19 -11.70
CA ASP A 360 -3.74 4.08 -12.04
C ASP A 360 -2.90 2.81 -12.12
N THR A 361 -2.52 2.32 -10.94
CA THR A 361 -1.34 1.48 -10.69
C THR A 361 -1.30 0.24 -11.56
N TYR A 362 -2.39 -0.54 -11.60
CA TYR A 362 -2.45 -1.78 -12.37
C TYR A 362 -2.70 -1.56 -13.86
N ASN A 363 -2.99 -0.33 -14.28
CA ASN A 363 -2.96 0.07 -15.69
C ASN A 363 -1.63 0.73 -16.08
N HIS A 364 -0.65 0.80 -15.16
CA HIS A 364 0.70 1.34 -15.41
C HIS A 364 0.69 2.77 -15.97
N LYS A 365 -0.22 3.60 -15.48
CA LYS A 365 -0.48 4.95 -16.00
C LYS A 365 -0.59 5.98 -14.89
N VAL A 366 -0.36 7.23 -15.26
CA VAL A 366 -0.86 8.39 -14.50
C VAL A 366 -2.07 8.94 -15.22
N LYS A 367 -3.17 9.15 -14.50
CA LYS A 367 -4.38 9.77 -15.02
C LYS A 367 -4.67 11.07 -14.28
N ARG A 368 -5.21 12.06 -14.98
CA ARG A 368 -5.85 13.20 -14.35
C ARG A 368 -7.34 12.92 -14.16
N VAL A 369 -7.89 13.29 -13.02
CA VAL A 369 -9.31 13.24 -12.69
C VAL A 369 -9.78 14.66 -12.44
N LEU A 370 -10.90 15.02 -13.07
CA LEU A 370 -11.55 16.32 -12.93
C LEU A 370 -12.79 16.15 -12.04
N PRO A 371 -12.74 16.50 -10.74
CA PRO A 371 -13.80 16.15 -9.80
C PRO A 371 -15.16 16.71 -10.16
N ALA A 372 -15.20 17.97 -10.58
CA ALA A 372 -16.44 18.65 -10.97
C ALA A 372 -17.10 18.05 -12.23
N MET A 373 -16.27 17.55 -13.15
CA MET A 373 -16.73 16.96 -14.41
C MET A 373 -16.91 15.44 -14.32
N ARG A 374 -16.52 14.83 -13.19
CA ARG A 374 -16.53 13.38 -12.96
C ARG A 374 -15.87 12.61 -14.11
N SER A 375 -14.71 13.09 -14.56
CA SER A 375 -14.03 12.54 -15.73
C SER A 375 -12.57 12.22 -15.43
N ALA A 376 -12.02 11.25 -16.15
CA ALA A 376 -10.64 10.82 -16.02
C ALA A 376 -10.00 10.61 -17.39
N PHE A 377 -8.74 11.02 -17.52
CA PHE A 377 -7.98 10.93 -18.78
C PHE A 377 -6.53 10.56 -18.50
N THR A 378 -5.99 9.68 -19.32
CA THR A 378 -4.55 9.34 -19.31
C THR A 378 -3.72 10.57 -19.61
N VAL A 379 -2.70 10.80 -18.78
CA VAL A 379 -1.74 11.88 -18.99
C VAL A 379 -0.32 11.38 -19.21
N LEU A 380 0.08 10.27 -18.57
CA LEU A 380 1.39 9.64 -18.75
C LEU A 380 1.23 8.12 -18.76
N GLY A 381 2.08 7.44 -19.53
CA GLY A 381 2.13 5.98 -19.57
C GLY A 381 1.37 5.42 -20.76
N ASN A 382 1.99 4.48 -21.48
CA ASN A 382 1.36 3.79 -22.60
C ASN A 382 0.48 2.60 -22.18
N GLY A 383 0.52 2.19 -20.90
CA GLY A 383 -0.24 1.08 -20.33
C GLY A 383 0.47 -0.27 -20.32
N SER A 384 1.70 -0.36 -20.84
CA SER A 384 2.54 -1.56 -20.72
C SER A 384 3.47 -1.45 -19.52
N ALA A 385 3.56 -2.52 -18.72
CA ALA A 385 4.56 -2.63 -17.66
C ALA A 385 5.97 -2.53 -18.24
N GLY A 386 6.79 -1.63 -17.71
CA GLY A 386 8.19 -1.51 -18.12
C GLY A 386 8.83 -0.21 -17.64
N HIS A 387 10.10 -0.02 -17.99
CA HIS A 387 10.90 1.16 -17.64
C HIS A 387 11.40 1.84 -18.91
N VAL A 388 10.65 2.83 -19.39
CA VAL A 388 11.01 3.61 -20.59
C VAL A 388 10.74 5.08 -20.31
N ASP A 389 11.77 5.91 -20.45
CA ASP A 389 11.69 7.37 -20.43
C ASP A 389 11.25 7.95 -21.78
N GLY A 390 10.87 9.22 -21.80
CA GLY A 390 10.49 9.96 -23.00
C GLY A 390 9.11 10.61 -22.88
N PRO A 391 8.49 10.96 -24.02
CA PRO A 391 7.20 11.63 -24.05
C PRO A 391 6.10 10.83 -23.36
N ALA A 392 5.12 11.52 -22.79
CA ALA A 392 3.96 10.99 -22.08
C ALA A 392 3.35 9.71 -22.64
N SER A 393 3.14 9.63 -23.96
CA SER A 393 2.49 8.50 -24.64
C SER A 393 3.41 7.31 -24.92
N GLN A 394 4.71 7.45 -24.71
CA GLN A 394 5.73 6.42 -24.94
C GLN A 394 6.33 5.91 -23.63
N ALA A 395 6.35 6.76 -22.60
CA ALA A 395 6.83 6.38 -21.28
C ALA A 395 6.10 5.12 -20.76
N GLN A 396 6.86 4.26 -20.08
CA GLN A 396 6.34 3.05 -19.43
C GLN A 396 6.58 3.15 -17.94
N PHE A 397 5.63 2.65 -17.16
CA PHE A 397 5.72 2.50 -15.70
C PHE A 397 5.47 1.03 -15.36
N SER A 398 5.76 0.63 -14.13
CA SER A 398 5.46 -0.70 -13.61
C SER A 398 4.91 -0.57 -12.19
N GLU A 399 3.58 -0.69 -12.09
CA GLU A 399 2.79 -0.46 -10.86
C GLU A 399 3.20 0.81 -10.08
N PRO A 400 3.09 2.02 -10.66
CA PRO A 400 3.39 3.24 -9.94
C PRO A 400 2.39 3.46 -8.80
N SER A 401 2.86 3.71 -7.57
CA SER A 401 2.00 3.72 -6.37
C SER A 401 2.05 5.02 -5.55
N GLY A 402 3.03 5.89 -5.81
CA GLY A 402 3.13 7.21 -5.19
C GLY A 402 3.20 8.33 -6.22
N ILE A 403 2.63 9.48 -5.90
CA ILE A 403 2.74 10.69 -6.71
C ILE A 403 2.68 11.94 -5.83
N SER A 404 3.56 12.90 -6.08
CA SER A 404 3.56 14.22 -5.43
C SER A 404 3.99 15.30 -6.41
N PHE A 405 3.60 16.54 -6.14
CA PHE A 405 3.93 17.69 -6.99
C PHE A 405 4.84 18.69 -6.28
N ALA A 406 5.85 19.20 -6.97
CA ALA A 406 6.60 20.39 -6.54
C ALA A 406 7.20 21.11 -7.75
N ASN A 407 7.22 22.45 -7.70
CA ASN A 407 7.95 23.31 -8.66
C ASN A 407 7.68 23.02 -10.15
N GLY A 408 6.44 22.67 -10.52
CA GLY A 408 6.09 22.39 -11.92
C GLY A 408 6.21 20.92 -12.34
N ASN A 409 6.72 20.07 -11.45
CA ASN A 409 7.01 18.66 -11.74
C ASN A 409 6.18 17.72 -10.88
N MET A 410 5.77 16.61 -11.48
CA MET A 410 5.31 15.41 -10.78
C MET A 410 6.50 14.52 -10.46
N TYR A 411 6.54 14.01 -9.23
CA TYR A 411 7.44 12.95 -8.78
C TYR A 411 6.59 11.71 -8.55
N ILE A 412 6.98 10.58 -9.14
CA ILE A 412 6.20 9.35 -9.18
C ILE A 412 7.06 8.20 -8.67
N ALA A 413 6.60 7.50 -7.63
CA ALA A 413 7.19 6.24 -7.20
C ALA A 413 6.78 5.14 -8.18
N ASP A 414 7.72 4.72 -9.03
CA ASP A 414 7.54 3.68 -10.03
C ASP A 414 8.01 2.33 -9.47
N THR A 415 7.14 1.77 -8.63
CA THR A 415 7.48 0.83 -7.56
C THR A 415 8.16 -0.43 -8.07
N ASN A 416 7.60 -1.12 -9.07
CA ASN A 416 8.20 -2.37 -9.56
C ASN A 416 9.44 -2.14 -10.43
N ASN A 417 9.72 -0.88 -10.80
CA ASN A 417 10.95 -0.47 -11.48
C ASN A 417 12.03 0.03 -10.50
N HIS A 418 11.75 0.13 -9.20
CA HIS A 418 12.73 0.51 -8.17
C HIS A 418 13.29 1.94 -8.35
N VAL A 419 12.50 2.85 -8.94
CA VAL A 419 12.94 4.22 -9.26
C VAL A 419 11.88 5.28 -8.96
N ILE A 420 12.33 6.53 -8.89
CA ILE A 420 11.45 7.70 -8.96
C ILE A 420 11.47 8.26 -10.38
N ARG A 421 10.30 8.56 -10.93
CA ARG A 421 10.12 9.20 -12.23
C ARG A 421 9.71 10.65 -12.04
N VAL A 422 10.23 11.53 -12.89
CA VAL A 422 9.90 12.96 -12.90
C VAL A 422 9.20 13.28 -14.20
N ALA A 423 8.11 14.02 -14.13
CA ALA A 423 7.40 14.50 -15.31
C ALA A 423 7.02 15.96 -15.19
N GLY A 424 7.38 16.77 -16.21
CA GLY A 424 6.95 18.16 -16.29
C GLY A 424 5.46 18.25 -16.61
N ILE A 425 4.71 19.03 -15.84
CA ILE A 425 3.23 19.13 -15.99
C ILE A 425 2.81 19.65 -17.38
N GLU A 426 3.59 20.57 -17.95
CA GLU A 426 3.32 21.18 -19.25
C GLU A 426 3.95 20.40 -20.40
N SER A 427 5.17 19.89 -20.22
CA SER A 427 5.89 19.18 -21.29
C SER A 427 5.40 17.76 -21.49
N GLY A 428 4.94 17.09 -20.43
CA GLY A 428 4.63 15.66 -20.42
C GLY A 428 5.85 14.76 -20.66
N GLU A 429 7.07 15.30 -20.63
CA GLU A 429 8.29 14.53 -20.76
C GLU A 429 8.58 13.81 -19.44
N VAL A 430 8.77 12.49 -19.50
CA VAL A 430 9.06 11.64 -18.35
C VAL A 430 10.54 11.25 -18.37
N SER A 431 11.24 11.46 -17.27
CA SER A 431 12.61 11.00 -17.06
C SER A 431 12.76 10.28 -15.73
N THR A 432 13.80 9.46 -15.61
CA THR A 432 14.18 8.85 -14.33
C THR A 432 14.97 9.85 -13.47
N LEU A 433 14.64 9.96 -12.18
CA LEU A 433 15.42 10.74 -11.23
C LEU A 433 16.66 9.94 -10.83
N GLU A 434 17.84 10.44 -11.18
CA GLU A 434 19.10 9.85 -10.75
C GLU A 434 19.36 10.19 -9.28
N ILE A 435 19.34 9.19 -8.41
CA ILE A 435 19.65 9.37 -6.99
C ILE A 435 21.15 9.16 -6.80
N SER A 436 21.83 10.20 -6.31
CA SER A 436 23.27 10.17 -6.09
C SER A 436 23.62 10.21 -4.60
N GLY A 437 24.65 9.44 -4.21
CA GLY A 437 25.20 9.47 -2.86
C GLY A 437 24.57 8.51 -1.85
N ILE A 438 23.74 7.55 -2.30
CA ILE A 438 23.11 6.51 -1.47
C ILE A 438 23.81 5.17 -1.55
#